data_AF-A0A418WKW8-F1
#
_entry.id   AF-A0A418WKW8-F1
#
_cell.length_a   1.000
_cell.length_b   1.000
_cell.length_c   1.000
_cell.angle_alpha   90.00
_cell.angle_beta   90.00
_cell.angle_gamma   90.00
#
_symmetry.space_group_name_H-M   'P 1'
#
loop_
_entity.id
_entity.type
_entity.pdbx_description
1 polymer ?
#
loop_
_entity_poly.entity_id
_entity_poly.type
_entity_poly.pdbx_seq_one_letter_code
_entity_poly.pdbx_strand_id
1 'polypeptide(L)'
;MAILALADTNAAISLQPGTYTNEEYVYFERDGGREPPPWIGVEIGRDGSVRRIDPFGGPVASAVSVKPNADTPHAVTIETGGKTHILRRARGATCWAALRKDKPKPDGGEDWHFERNLKLHDQGGRRALGGADTGVPAIVLRMRNVVWPAGNTNRPSLVLYIHSIEQPDRALAYAWADPGAARIGLNLRWVQASCTIEGREDS
;
A
#
# COMPACT_ATOMS: atom_id res chain seq x y z
N MET A 1 27.75 35.49 34.92
CA MET A 1 28.21 34.70 33.77
C MET A 1 27.52 33.35 33.86
N ALA A 2 26.38 33.17 33.19
CA ALA A 2 25.61 31.94 33.22
C ALA A 2 25.87 31.18 31.91
N ILE A 3 26.44 29.99 32.01
CA ILE A 3 26.62 29.09 30.88
C ILE A 3 25.24 28.51 30.57
N LEU A 4 24.62 28.96 29.47
CA LEU A 4 23.49 28.25 28.88
C LEU A 4 24.04 26.92 28.33
N ALA A 5 23.66 25.81 28.95
CA ALA A 5 23.80 24.51 28.34
C ALA A 5 22.86 24.45 27.12
N LEU A 6 23.45 24.35 25.93
CA LEU A 6 22.73 23.95 24.73
C LEU A 6 22.19 22.54 24.97
N ALA A 7 20.87 22.39 25.01
CA ALA A 7 20.25 21.07 25.01
C ALA A 7 20.61 20.38 23.68
N ASP A 8 21.31 19.25 23.77
CA ASP A 8 21.53 18.33 22.65
C ASP A 8 20.16 17.85 22.14
N THR A 9 19.64 18.48 21.09
CA THR A 9 18.47 17.98 20.35
C THR A 9 18.89 16.88 19.38
N ASN A 10 19.55 15.84 19.87
CA ASN A 10 19.66 14.55 19.18
C ASN A 10 18.52 13.66 19.65
N ALA A 11 17.28 14.02 19.27
CA ALA A 11 16.20 13.05 19.31
C ALA A 11 16.57 11.94 18.32
N ALA A 12 17.08 10.83 18.81
CA ALA A 12 17.34 9.65 18.01
C ALA A 12 16.07 9.31 17.23
N ILE A 13 16.14 9.38 15.90
CA ILE A 13 15.02 9.03 15.03
C ILE A 13 14.68 7.57 15.34
N SER A 14 13.53 7.33 15.96
CA SER A 14 13.11 5.97 16.32
C SER A 14 12.40 5.30 15.16
N LEU A 15 12.56 3.97 15.06
CA LEU A 15 11.79 3.16 14.13
C LEU A 15 10.31 3.23 14.53
N GLN A 16 9.51 3.86 13.68
CA GLN A 16 8.07 3.96 13.91
C GLN A 16 7.38 2.66 13.51
N PRO A 17 6.42 2.15 14.30
CA PRO A 17 5.65 0.98 13.90
C PRO A 17 4.87 1.21 12.60
N GLY A 18 4.66 0.16 11.83
CA GLY A 18 3.86 0.17 10.61
C GLY A 18 4.49 -0.59 9.45
N THR A 19 3.86 -0.47 8.29
CA THR A 19 4.30 -1.11 7.04
C THR A 19 5.17 -0.16 6.24
N TYR A 20 6.26 -0.67 5.66
CA TYR A 20 7.16 0.08 4.79
C TYR A 20 7.47 -0.71 3.53
N THR A 21 7.47 -0.06 2.37
CA THR A 21 7.78 -0.74 1.09
C THR A 21 8.60 0.14 0.13
N ASN A 22 9.23 -0.47 -0.87
CA ASN A 22 9.90 0.22 -1.98
C ASN A 22 9.03 0.33 -3.25
N GLU A 23 7.71 0.26 -3.11
CA GLU A 23 6.75 0.14 -4.21
C GLU A 23 6.99 1.14 -5.36
N GLU A 24 7.09 2.43 -5.05
CA GLU A 24 7.25 3.46 -6.08
C GLU A 24 8.59 3.33 -6.80
N TYR A 25 9.66 2.92 -6.11
CA TYR A 25 10.96 2.71 -6.75
C TYR A 25 10.91 1.53 -7.71
N VAL A 26 10.32 0.40 -7.30
CA VAL A 26 10.10 -0.77 -8.18
C VAL A 26 9.28 -0.37 -9.41
N TYR A 27 8.21 0.41 -9.21
CA TYR A 27 7.35 0.85 -10.30
C TYR A 27 8.09 1.76 -11.29
N PHE A 28 8.78 2.81 -10.82
CA PHE A 28 9.40 3.79 -11.71
C PHE A 28 10.70 3.31 -12.38
N GLU A 29 11.41 2.35 -11.80
CA GLU A 29 12.48 1.66 -12.53
C GLU A 29 11.88 0.91 -13.72
N ARG A 30 10.81 0.13 -13.50
CA ARG A 30 10.13 -0.62 -14.55
C ARG A 30 9.52 0.28 -15.63
N ASP A 31 8.79 1.32 -15.23
CA ASP A 31 8.13 2.28 -16.14
C ASP A 31 9.15 3.03 -16.99
N GLY A 32 10.33 3.33 -16.42
CA GLY A 32 11.46 3.91 -17.14
C GLY A 32 12.25 2.92 -18.00
N GLY A 33 11.78 1.68 -18.17
CA GLY A 33 12.45 0.65 -18.98
C GLY A 33 13.75 0.10 -18.37
N ARG A 34 13.97 0.28 -17.07
CA ARG A 34 15.13 -0.23 -16.34
C ARG A 34 14.76 -1.49 -15.57
N GLU A 35 15.77 -2.30 -15.24
CA GLU A 35 15.57 -3.51 -14.43
C GLU A 35 15.17 -3.10 -13.00
N PRO A 36 13.95 -3.40 -12.54
CA PRO A 36 13.52 -3.00 -11.22
C PRO A 36 14.24 -3.81 -10.13
N PRO A 37 14.51 -3.23 -8.95
CA PRO A 37 14.94 -4.03 -7.80
C PRO A 37 13.84 -5.02 -7.39
N PRO A 38 14.18 -6.03 -6.57
CA PRO A 38 13.14 -6.85 -5.95
C PRO A 38 12.18 -5.98 -5.13
N TRP A 39 10.92 -6.37 -5.12
CA TRP A 39 9.94 -5.75 -4.22
C TRP A 39 10.25 -6.14 -2.77
N ILE A 40 10.25 -5.15 -1.89
CA ILE A 40 10.59 -5.30 -0.48
C ILE A 40 9.51 -4.63 0.35
N GLY A 41 8.90 -5.42 1.22
CA GLY A 41 8.02 -4.96 2.29
C GLY A 41 8.54 -5.41 3.65
N VAL A 42 8.40 -4.53 4.65
CA VAL A 42 8.60 -4.86 6.06
C VAL A 42 7.44 -4.35 6.89
N GLU A 43 7.14 -5.06 7.97
CA GLU A 43 6.28 -4.59 9.05
C GLU A 43 7.11 -4.46 10.32
N ILE A 44 7.01 -3.29 10.96
CA ILE A 44 7.65 -2.97 12.23
C ILE A 44 6.55 -2.97 13.31
N GLY A 45 6.67 -3.87 14.29
CA GLY A 45 5.78 -3.98 15.42
C GLY A 45 5.96 -2.86 16.44
N ARG A 46 4.98 -2.69 17.35
CA ARG A 46 5.06 -1.73 18.46
C ARG A 46 6.15 -2.09 19.49
N ASP A 47 6.50 -3.36 19.55
CA ASP A 47 7.59 -3.93 20.35
C ASP A 47 8.96 -3.80 19.66
N GLY A 48 9.02 -3.20 18.46
CA GLY A 48 10.24 -3.10 17.66
C GLY A 48 10.57 -4.37 16.87
N SER A 49 9.71 -5.40 16.90
CA SER A 49 9.88 -6.57 16.05
C SER A 49 9.82 -6.17 14.56
N VAL A 50 10.58 -6.87 13.73
CA VAL A 50 10.66 -6.59 12.29
C VAL A 50 10.42 -7.90 11.55
N ARG A 51 9.44 -7.90 10.63
CA ARG A 51 9.21 -9.03 9.72
C ARG A 51 9.16 -8.58 8.28
N ARG A 52 9.68 -9.41 7.37
CA ARG A 52 9.48 -9.24 5.93
C ARG A 52 8.06 -9.66 5.56
N ILE A 53 7.48 -8.94 4.62
CA ILE A 53 6.15 -9.23 4.06
C ILE A 53 6.21 -9.30 2.54
N ASP A 54 5.20 -9.93 1.93
CA ASP A 54 4.89 -9.89 0.51
C ASP A 54 3.90 -8.73 0.20
N PRO A 55 3.57 -8.47 -1.08
CA PRO A 55 2.62 -7.41 -1.44
C PRO A 55 1.20 -7.57 -0.86
N PHE A 56 0.82 -8.77 -0.39
CA PHE A 56 -0.47 -9.06 0.24
C PHE A 56 -0.41 -8.99 1.78
N GLY A 57 0.77 -8.74 2.35
CA GLY A 57 1.03 -8.70 3.79
C GLY A 57 1.39 -10.05 4.41
N GLY A 58 1.48 -11.11 3.60
CA GLY A 58 1.91 -12.44 4.03
C GLY A 58 3.38 -12.43 4.47
N PRO A 59 3.75 -13.21 5.50
CA PRO A 59 5.13 -13.25 5.98
C PRO A 59 6.07 -13.86 4.93
N VAL A 60 7.27 -13.29 4.79
CA VAL A 60 8.35 -13.84 3.95
C VAL A 60 9.49 -14.28 4.87
N ALA A 61 9.93 -15.53 4.71
CA ALA A 61 11.00 -16.10 5.52
C ALA A 61 12.37 -15.50 5.14
N SER A 62 12.71 -14.36 5.74
CA SER A 62 14.02 -13.71 5.58
C SER A 62 14.25 -12.73 6.72
N ALA A 63 15.36 -12.92 7.45
CA ALA A 63 15.78 -12.00 8.49
C ALA A 63 16.27 -10.70 7.86
N VAL A 64 15.95 -9.56 8.48
CA VAL A 64 16.39 -8.29 7.98
C VAL A 64 16.61 -7.24 9.06
N SER A 65 17.65 -6.43 8.84
CA SER A 65 17.93 -5.24 9.65
C SER A 65 17.37 -4.01 8.96
N VAL A 66 16.61 -3.22 9.72
CA VAL A 66 16.07 -1.93 9.28
C VAL A 66 16.69 -0.82 10.11
N LYS A 67 17.01 0.30 9.47
CA LYS A 67 17.47 1.51 10.13
C LYS A 67 16.55 2.67 9.78
N PRO A 68 16.31 3.62 10.68
CA PRO A 68 15.66 4.87 10.31
C PRO A 68 16.44 5.56 9.19
N ASN A 69 15.74 6.15 8.22
CA ASN A 69 16.38 7.00 7.22
C ASN A 69 16.49 8.43 7.79
N ALA A 70 17.71 8.95 7.89
CA ALA A 70 17.96 10.29 8.43
C ALA A 70 17.54 11.42 7.47
N ASP A 71 17.61 11.16 6.16
CA ASP A 71 17.36 12.17 5.11
C ASP A 71 15.86 12.25 4.75
N THR A 72 15.12 11.16 4.91
CA THR A 72 13.72 11.05 4.52
C THR A 72 12.85 10.67 5.73
N PRO A 73 12.12 11.64 6.32
CA PRO A 73 11.16 11.36 7.37
C PRO A 73 10.16 10.29 6.94
N HIS A 74 9.79 9.40 7.87
CA HIS A 74 8.89 8.27 7.61
C HIS A 74 9.40 7.28 6.54
N ALA A 75 10.72 7.18 6.36
CA ALA A 75 11.34 6.09 5.61
C ALA A 75 12.32 5.31 6.48
N VAL A 76 12.61 4.08 6.04
CA VAL A 76 13.65 3.24 6.61
C VAL A 76 14.62 2.80 5.51
N THR A 77 15.86 2.51 5.89
CA THR A 77 16.84 1.86 5.02
C THR A 77 17.02 0.41 5.41
N ILE A 78 17.31 -0.39 4.40
CA ILE A 78 17.48 -1.85 4.48
C ILE A 78 18.61 -2.25 3.53
N GLU A 79 19.46 -3.16 3.96
CA GLU A 79 20.52 -3.75 3.13
C GLU A 79 20.10 -5.16 2.69
N THR A 80 19.99 -5.39 1.38
CA THR A 80 19.75 -6.73 0.82
C THR A 80 20.57 -6.93 -0.44
N GLY A 81 21.27 -8.08 -0.54
CA GLY A 81 22.09 -8.39 -1.73
C GLY A 81 23.20 -7.36 -1.99
N GLY A 82 23.75 -6.74 -0.94
CA GLY A 82 24.80 -5.73 -1.05
C GLY A 82 24.31 -4.37 -1.57
N LYS A 83 23.00 -4.13 -1.60
CA LYS A 83 22.40 -2.86 -2.01
C LYS A 83 21.55 -2.27 -0.89
N THR A 84 21.67 -0.97 -0.70
CA THR A 84 20.79 -0.18 0.15
C THR A 84 19.48 0.09 -0.58
N HIS A 85 18.36 -0.15 0.08
CA HIS A 85 17.04 0.25 -0.39
C HIS A 85 16.38 1.21 0.61
N ILE A 86 15.61 2.16 0.10
CA ILE A 86 14.79 3.07 0.89
C ILE A 86 13.34 2.56 0.83
N LEU A 87 12.75 2.28 1.98
CA LEU A 87 11.35 1.89 2.10
C LEU A 87 10.55 3.02 2.72
N ARG A 88 9.44 3.41 2.09
CA ARG A 88 8.55 4.47 2.55
C ARG A 88 7.46 3.89 3.44
N ARG A 89 7.13 4.60 4.52
CA ARG A 89 6.02 4.21 5.41
C ARG A 89 4.71 4.33 4.68
N ALA A 90 3.89 3.30 4.81
CA ALA A 90 2.54 3.28 4.29
C ALA A 90 1.55 3.88 5.29
N ARG A 91 0.50 4.50 4.76
CA ARG A 91 -0.73 4.76 5.51
C ARG A 91 -1.60 3.51 5.40
N GLY A 92 -2.02 3.00 6.55
CA GLY A 92 -3.01 1.93 6.60
C GLY A 92 -4.36 2.41 6.06
N ALA A 93 -5.14 1.50 5.51
CA ALA A 93 -6.49 1.77 5.06
C ALA A 93 -7.40 0.59 5.41
N THR A 94 -8.65 0.91 5.76
CA THR A 94 -9.72 -0.07 5.89
C THR A 94 -10.69 0.09 4.73
N CYS A 95 -10.91 -1.01 4.00
CA CYS A 95 -11.74 -1.04 2.80
C CYS A 95 -12.96 -1.95 2.96
N TRP A 96 -13.92 -1.74 2.09
CA TRP A 96 -14.97 -2.70 1.76
C TRP A 96 -15.05 -2.86 0.25
N ALA A 97 -15.55 -4.00 -0.19
CA ALA A 97 -15.81 -4.28 -1.59
C ALA A 97 -17.14 -5.04 -1.76
N ALA A 98 -17.80 -4.80 -2.89
CA ALA A 98 -18.94 -5.54 -3.37
C ALA A 98 -18.67 -5.99 -4.80
N LEU A 99 -18.74 -7.29 -5.05
CA LEU A 99 -18.49 -7.91 -6.34
C LEU A 99 -19.81 -8.52 -6.81
N ARG A 100 -20.27 -8.16 -8.00
CA ARG A 100 -21.53 -8.68 -8.54
C ARG A 100 -21.35 -10.12 -8.99
N LYS A 101 -22.26 -11.01 -8.58
CA LYS A 101 -22.28 -12.42 -9.04
C LYS A 101 -22.85 -12.51 -10.43
N ASP A 102 -22.36 -13.48 -11.19
CA ASP A 102 -22.86 -13.75 -12.55
C ASP A 102 -24.30 -14.28 -12.52
N LYS A 103 -24.63 -15.06 -11.49
CA LYS A 103 -25.98 -15.59 -11.28
C LYS A 103 -26.82 -14.59 -10.47
N PRO A 104 -27.97 -14.11 -10.99
CA PRO A 104 -28.89 -13.29 -10.22
C PRO A 104 -29.60 -14.11 -9.13
N LYS A 105 -30.30 -13.41 -8.23
CA LYS A 105 -31.18 -14.02 -7.23
C LYS A 105 -32.39 -14.71 -7.89
N PRO A 106 -33.08 -15.63 -7.18
CA PRO A 106 -34.28 -16.29 -7.70
C PRO A 106 -35.42 -15.34 -8.09
N ASP A 107 -35.47 -14.15 -7.48
CA ASP A 107 -36.44 -13.09 -7.77
C ASP A 107 -36.06 -12.21 -8.98
N GLY A 108 -34.95 -12.52 -9.65
CA GLY A 108 -34.40 -11.75 -10.78
C GLY A 108 -33.57 -10.54 -10.37
N GLY A 109 -33.41 -10.27 -9.07
CA GLY A 109 -32.57 -9.19 -8.56
C GLY A 109 -31.07 -9.46 -8.69
N GLU A 110 -30.26 -8.40 -8.69
CA GLU A 110 -28.80 -8.53 -8.64
C GLU A 110 -28.36 -9.23 -7.35
N ASP A 111 -27.39 -10.14 -7.47
CA ASP A 111 -26.69 -10.74 -6.34
C ASP A 111 -25.26 -10.21 -6.24
N TRP A 112 -24.81 -10.00 -5.01
CA TRP A 112 -23.55 -9.34 -4.70
C TRP A 112 -22.83 -10.11 -3.59
N HIS A 113 -21.55 -10.38 -3.79
CA HIS A 113 -20.62 -10.86 -2.77
C HIS A 113 -19.99 -9.65 -2.08
N PHE A 114 -20.08 -9.59 -0.75
CA PHE A 114 -19.61 -8.45 0.04
C PHE A 114 -18.46 -8.83 0.96
N GLU A 115 -17.40 -8.03 0.95
CA GLU A 115 -16.26 -8.15 1.84
C GLU A 115 -16.04 -6.83 2.59
N ARG A 116 -15.81 -6.91 3.91
CA ARG A 116 -15.68 -5.75 4.81
C ARG A 116 -14.43 -5.88 5.66
N ASN A 117 -14.02 -4.77 6.29
CA ASN A 117 -12.84 -4.70 7.17
C ASN A 117 -11.55 -5.17 6.48
N LEU A 118 -11.47 -5.00 5.16
CA LEU A 118 -10.32 -5.37 4.36
C LEU A 118 -9.18 -4.44 4.69
N LYS A 119 -8.09 -4.96 5.26
CA LYS A 119 -6.89 -4.17 5.52
C LYS A 119 -6.09 -3.98 4.23
N LEU A 120 -5.68 -2.76 3.95
CA LEU A 120 -4.87 -2.40 2.80
C LEU A 120 -3.90 -1.28 3.21
N HIS A 121 -2.97 -0.90 2.34
CA HIS A 121 -2.11 0.25 2.58
C HIS A 121 -1.70 0.90 1.25
N ASP A 122 -1.38 2.19 1.30
CA ASP A 122 -1.15 3.02 0.11
C ASP A 122 0.29 3.00 -0.43
N GLN A 123 1.06 1.97 -0.12
CA GLN A 123 2.41 1.76 -0.66
C GLN A 123 2.47 0.42 -1.39
N GLY A 124 1.52 0.20 -2.30
CA GLY A 124 1.46 -0.98 -3.15
C GLY A 124 0.76 -2.18 -2.53
N GLY A 125 0.10 -2.01 -1.38
CA GLY A 125 -0.59 -3.08 -0.69
C GLY A 125 -1.66 -3.70 -1.59
N ARG A 126 -1.80 -5.02 -1.49
CA ARG A 126 -2.72 -5.82 -2.31
C ARG A 126 -3.68 -6.64 -1.44
N ARG A 127 -4.90 -6.80 -1.93
CA ARG A 127 -5.89 -7.73 -1.38
C ARG A 127 -6.59 -8.48 -2.50
N ALA A 128 -6.53 -9.81 -2.45
CA ALA A 128 -7.36 -10.66 -3.30
C ALA A 128 -8.79 -10.67 -2.75
N LEU A 129 -9.77 -10.63 -3.65
CA LEU A 129 -11.21 -10.63 -3.35
C LEU A 129 -11.91 -11.62 -4.27
N GLY A 130 -13.03 -12.20 -3.84
CA GLY A 130 -13.77 -13.17 -4.63
C GLY A 130 -13.07 -14.54 -4.76
N GLY A 131 -13.30 -15.25 -5.86
CA GLY A 131 -12.68 -16.55 -6.16
C GLY A 131 -13.61 -17.75 -5.99
N ALA A 132 -13.01 -18.95 -6.06
CA ALA A 132 -13.73 -20.21 -5.84
C ALA A 132 -14.50 -20.10 -4.52
N ASP A 133 -15.79 -20.46 -4.53
CA ASP A 133 -16.75 -20.36 -3.43
C ASP A 133 -17.51 -19.04 -3.26
N THR A 134 -17.13 -17.96 -3.95
CA THR A 134 -17.83 -16.66 -3.83
C THR A 134 -18.87 -16.41 -4.92
N GLY A 135 -18.83 -17.18 -6.01
CA GLY A 135 -19.67 -16.95 -7.19
C GLY A 135 -19.28 -15.71 -7.99
N VAL A 136 -18.08 -15.16 -7.76
CA VAL A 136 -17.47 -14.07 -8.53
C VAL A 136 -16.03 -14.41 -8.93
N PRO A 137 -15.55 -13.94 -10.08
CA PRO A 137 -14.14 -14.05 -10.45
C PRO A 137 -13.22 -13.39 -9.41
N ALA A 138 -12.05 -13.98 -9.20
CA ALA A 138 -11.04 -13.41 -8.31
C ALA A 138 -10.41 -12.15 -8.93
N ILE A 139 -10.34 -11.08 -8.13
CA ILE A 139 -9.67 -9.82 -8.50
C ILE A 139 -8.69 -9.40 -7.40
N VAL A 140 -7.83 -8.44 -7.73
CA VAL A 140 -6.93 -7.81 -6.76
C VAL A 140 -7.25 -6.33 -6.63
N LEU A 141 -7.53 -5.90 -5.41
CA LEU A 141 -7.54 -4.50 -5.01
C LEU A 141 -6.11 -4.08 -4.65
N ARG A 142 -5.61 -2.99 -5.25
CA ARG A 142 -4.28 -2.43 -4.95
C ARG A 142 -4.38 -0.94 -4.70
N MET A 143 -3.60 -0.42 -3.75
CA MET A 143 -3.58 1.02 -3.46
C MET A 143 -2.17 1.59 -3.48
N ARG A 144 -2.03 2.79 -4.04
CA ARG A 144 -0.76 3.53 -4.09
C ARG A 144 -1.01 5.01 -3.80
N ASN A 145 -0.09 5.64 -3.08
CA ASN A 145 0.04 7.08 -2.98
C ASN A 145 1.28 7.47 -3.77
N VAL A 146 1.05 7.72 -5.06
CA VAL A 146 2.07 7.89 -6.09
C VAL A 146 2.79 9.20 -5.85
N VAL A 147 4.12 9.12 -5.77
CA VAL A 147 4.99 10.28 -5.69
C VAL A 147 6.02 10.19 -6.79
N TRP A 148 5.92 11.10 -7.74
CA TRP A 148 6.75 11.09 -8.93
C TRP A 148 8.22 11.42 -8.62
N PRO A 149 9.17 10.84 -9.37
CA PRO A 149 10.58 11.20 -9.25
C PRO A 149 10.80 12.70 -9.49
N ALA A 150 11.88 13.22 -8.89
CA ALA A 150 12.28 14.61 -9.07
C ALA A 150 12.44 14.96 -10.57
N GLY A 151 12.00 16.16 -10.96
CA GLY A 151 12.02 16.61 -12.35
C GLY A 151 10.80 16.20 -13.18
N ASN A 152 9.89 15.39 -12.64
CA ASN A 152 8.62 15.06 -13.30
C ASN A 152 7.55 16.15 -13.04
N THR A 153 6.70 16.44 -14.03
CA THR A 153 5.62 17.46 -13.95
C THR A 153 4.28 16.91 -13.46
N ASN A 154 4.14 15.59 -13.36
CA ASN A 154 2.93 14.94 -12.88
C ASN A 154 2.66 15.24 -11.40
N ARG A 155 1.37 15.29 -11.05
CA ARG A 155 0.95 15.53 -9.67
C ARG A 155 0.90 14.22 -8.88
N PRO A 156 1.32 14.21 -7.61
CA PRO A 156 1.10 13.07 -6.72
C PRO A 156 -0.39 12.72 -6.65
N SER A 157 -0.72 11.44 -6.45
CA SER A 157 -2.12 10.99 -6.42
C SER A 157 -2.29 9.77 -5.53
N LEU A 158 -3.39 9.73 -4.79
CA LEU A 158 -3.88 8.50 -4.19
C LEU A 158 -4.64 7.72 -5.28
N VAL A 159 -4.32 6.45 -5.47
CA VAL A 159 -4.85 5.63 -6.55
C VAL A 159 -5.33 4.29 -6.01
N LEU A 160 -6.54 3.90 -6.41
CA LEU A 160 -7.15 2.61 -6.11
C LEU A 160 -7.33 1.85 -7.41
N TYR A 161 -6.69 0.69 -7.52
CA TYR A 161 -6.68 -0.15 -8.70
C TYR A 161 -7.48 -1.43 -8.49
N ILE A 162 -8.13 -1.88 -9.55
CA ILE A 162 -8.63 -3.24 -9.72
C ILE A 162 -7.76 -3.94 -10.76
N HIS A 163 -7.22 -5.10 -10.42
CA HIS A 163 -6.48 -5.97 -11.33
C HIS A 163 -7.18 -7.33 -11.44
N SER A 164 -6.98 -8.03 -12.56
CA SER A 164 -7.26 -9.47 -12.60
C SER A 164 -6.16 -10.20 -11.82
N ILE A 165 -6.48 -11.40 -11.32
CA ILE A 165 -5.48 -12.23 -10.65
C ILE A 165 -4.38 -12.71 -11.62
N GLU A 166 -4.71 -12.84 -12.91
CA GLU A 166 -3.78 -13.25 -13.97
C GLU A 166 -2.82 -12.14 -14.41
N GLN A 167 -3.24 -10.87 -14.31
CA GLN A 167 -2.43 -9.71 -14.70
C GLN A 167 -2.36 -8.69 -13.55
N PRO A 168 -1.71 -9.03 -12.43
CA PRO A 168 -1.72 -8.22 -11.22
C PRO A 168 -0.92 -6.92 -11.34
N ASP A 169 -0.26 -6.69 -12.48
CA ASP A 169 0.48 -5.48 -12.79
C ASP A 169 -0.18 -4.62 -13.89
N ARG A 170 -1.24 -5.12 -14.56
CA ARG A 170 -2.07 -4.33 -15.49
C ARG A 170 -3.46 -4.12 -14.90
N ALA A 171 -3.82 -2.86 -14.65
CA ALA A 171 -5.12 -2.56 -14.07
C ALA A 171 -6.25 -2.80 -15.07
N LEU A 172 -7.32 -3.45 -14.62
CA LEU A 172 -8.61 -3.48 -15.32
C LEU A 172 -9.29 -2.12 -15.27
N ALA A 173 -9.17 -1.45 -14.12
CA ALA A 173 -9.67 -0.11 -13.89
C ALA A 173 -8.96 0.51 -12.69
N TYR A 174 -9.02 1.83 -12.59
CA TYR A 174 -8.53 2.57 -11.44
C TYR A 174 -9.28 3.88 -11.27
N ALA A 175 -9.27 4.39 -10.04
CA ALA A 175 -9.66 5.75 -9.70
C ALA A 175 -8.49 6.45 -9.03
N TRP A 176 -8.42 7.78 -9.17
CA TRP A 176 -7.44 8.60 -8.46
C TRP A 176 -8.12 9.75 -7.72
N ALA A 177 -7.46 10.22 -6.66
CA ALA A 177 -7.87 11.34 -5.85
C ALA A 177 -6.63 12.14 -5.41
N ASP A 178 -6.84 13.26 -4.73
CA ASP A 178 -5.75 13.99 -4.08
C ASP A 178 -4.93 13.04 -3.20
N PRO A 179 -3.58 13.20 -3.15
CA PRO A 179 -2.72 12.32 -2.36
C PRO A 179 -3.07 12.34 -0.86
N GLY A 180 -3.66 13.45 -0.41
CA GLY A 180 -4.14 13.66 0.96
C GLY A 180 -5.58 13.22 1.24
N ALA A 181 -6.32 12.70 0.26
CA ALA A 181 -7.71 12.30 0.45
C ALA A 181 -7.86 11.28 1.59
N ALA A 182 -8.89 11.46 2.41
CA ALA A 182 -9.22 10.54 3.50
C ALA A 182 -9.86 9.24 3.00
N ARG A 183 -10.55 9.30 1.86
CA ARG A 183 -11.26 8.18 1.25
C ARG A 183 -11.12 8.20 -0.26
N ILE A 184 -11.04 7.02 -0.86
CA ILE A 184 -11.11 6.82 -2.31
C ILE A 184 -12.01 5.62 -2.60
N GLY A 185 -12.81 5.72 -3.66
CA GLY A 185 -13.69 4.65 -4.09
C GLY A 185 -13.83 4.58 -5.61
N LEU A 186 -14.37 3.47 -6.07
CA LEU A 186 -14.64 3.21 -7.48
C LEU A 186 -15.92 2.39 -7.63
N ASN A 187 -16.61 2.56 -8.76
CA ASN A 187 -17.80 1.80 -9.12
C ASN A 187 -17.76 1.49 -10.62
N LEU A 188 -17.66 0.21 -10.97
CA LEU A 188 -17.63 -0.30 -12.34
C LEU A 188 -18.92 -1.03 -12.72
N ARG A 189 -20.00 -0.88 -11.95
CA ARG A 189 -21.27 -1.64 -12.04
C ARG A 189 -21.17 -3.14 -11.74
N TRP A 190 -20.02 -3.77 -11.94
CA TRP A 190 -19.75 -5.16 -11.55
C TRP A 190 -18.87 -5.27 -10.29
N VAL A 191 -18.14 -4.21 -9.96
CA VAL A 191 -17.36 -4.08 -8.72
C VAL A 191 -17.57 -2.69 -8.14
N GLN A 192 -17.73 -2.65 -6.82
CA GLN A 192 -17.69 -1.43 -6.02
C GLN A 192 -16.68 -1.61 -4.91
N ALA A 193 -15.85 -0.61 -4.68
CA ALA A 193 -14.91 -0.63 -3.57
C ALA A 193 -14.75 0.79 -3.02
N SER A 194 -14.52 0.88 -1.71
CA SER A 194 -14.12 2.12 -1.06
C SER A 194 -13.14 1.81 0.05
N CYS A 195 -12.12 2.64 0.16
CA CYS A 195 -11.07 2.56 1.15
C CYS A 195 -10.97 3.87 1.91
N THR A 196 -10.93 3.79 3.23
CA THR A 196 -10.72 4.94 4.13
C THR A 196 -9.34 4.80 4.77
N ILE A 197 -8.53 5.86 4.71
CA ILE A 197 -7.24 5.92 5.37
C ILE A 197 -7.47 5.87 6.89
N GLU A 198 -6.72 5.00 7.58
CA GLU A 198 -6.83 4.84 9.02
C GLU A 198 -6.51 6.15 9.76
N GLY A 199 -7.35 6.49 10.75
CA GLY A 199 -7.25 7.74 11.50
C GLY A 199 -7.84 8.96 10.76
N ARG A 200 -8.61 8.73 9.69
CA ARG A 200 -9.32 9.77 8.92
C ARG A 200 -10.78 9.40 8.64
N GLU A 201 -11.39 8.65 9.54
CA GLU A 201 -12.75 8.14 9.39
C GLU A 201 -13.83 9.25 9.40
N ASP A 202 -13.56 10.34 10.11
CA ASP A 202 -14.47 11.49 10.30
C ASP A 202 -14.15 12.70 9.39
N SER A 203 -13.24 12.54 8.43
CA SER A 203 -12.77 13.60 7.52
C SER A 203 -13.63 13.77 6.27
#